data_AF-A0A914Y2M0-F1
#
_entry.id   AF-A0A914Y2M0-F1
#
_cell.length_a   1.000
_cell.length_b   1.000
_cell.length_c   1.000
_cell.angle_alpha   90.00
_cell.angle_beta   90.00
_cell.angle_gamma   90.00
#
_symmetry.space_group_name_H-M   'P 1'
#
loop_
_entity.id
_entity.type
_entity.pdbx_description
1 polymer ?
#
loop_
_entity_poly.entity_id
_entity_poly.type
_entity_poly.pdbx_seq_one_letter_code
_entity_poly.pdbx_strand_id
1 'polypeptide(L)'
;MAFFFVCKLYHKIVNKANNVAFRFNQNPKMPFHKMENISNFLNAIKLYGVPEISCFQTVDLYENKQFYKIIECLRALAAVAQSKSAPIPFPNWVVKISQKQKREFTNEQIKGGEAVIPLQYGTNKCASQKGMTPYGLSRQIKQSDALLNNNF
;
A
#
# COMPACT_ATOMS: atom_id res chain seq x y z
N MET A 1 25.61 -18.50 4.12
CA MET A 1 25.72 -17.75 2.85
C MET A 1 24.71 -16.60 2.76
N ALA A 2 23.40 -16.83 2.91
CA ALA A 2 22.36 -15.79 2.71
C ALA A 2 22.50 -14.52 3.58
N PHE A 3 22.88 -14.66 4.86
CA PHE A 3 23.06 -13.54 5.80
C PHE A 3 23.99 -12.44 5.34
N PHE A 4 25.07 -12.84 4.67
CA PHE A 4 26.10 -11.92 4.20
C PHE A 4 25.65 -11.07 3.03
N PHE A 5 24.74 -11.59 2.20
CA PHE A 5 24.24 -10.89 1.02
C PHE A 5 23.36 -9.70 1.41
N VAL A 6 22.51 -9.85 2.43
CA VAL A 6 21.57 -8.80 2.85
C VAL A 6 22.31 -7.56 3.38
N CYS A 7 23.25 -7.73 4.32
CA CYS A 7 24.02 -6.62 4.87
C CYS A 7 24.97 -5.98 3.85
N LYS A 8 25.62 -6.78 2.97
CA LYS A 8 26.47 -6.25 1.89
C LYS A 8 25.67 -5.48 0.84
N LEU A 9 24.47 -5.95 0.50
CA LEU A 9 23.57 -5.28 -0.45
C LEU A 9 23.13 -3.92 0.10
N TYR A 10 22.72 -3.87 1.37
CA TYR A 10 22.38 -2.60 2.02
C TYR A 10 23.56 -1.62 2.05
N HIS A 11 24.74 -2.10 2.43
CA HIS A 11 25.95 -1.28 2.45
C HIS A 11 26.30 -0.72 1.06
N LYS A 12 26.11 -1.52 -0.01
CA LYS A 12 26.28 -1.07 -1.39
C LYS A 12 25.25 -0.03 -1.81
N ILE A 13 24.00 -0.13 -1.33
CA ILE A 13 22.95 0.84 -1.59
C ILE A 13 23.22 2.16 -0.85
N VAL A 14 23.58 2.09 0.43
CA VAL A 14 23.73 3.27 1.30
C VAL A 14 25.04 4.03 1.07
N ASN A 15 26.18 3.34 0.88
CA ASN A 15 27.44 4.04 0.60
C ASN A 15 27.38 4.82 -0.71
N LYS A 16 26.63 4.33 -1.70
CA LYS A 16 26.42 5.04 -2.96
C LYS A 16 25.41 6.19 -2.85
N ALA A 17 24.45 6.10 -1.92
CA ALA A 17 23.37 7.07 -1.82
C ALA A 17 23.72 8.25 -0.89
N ASN A 18 24.24 8.02 0.32
CA ASN A 18 24.28 9.07 1.36
C ASN A 18 25.52 9.10 2.27
N ASN A 19 26.60 8.37 1.98
CA ASN A 19 27.85 8.42 2.76
C ASN A 19 27.65 8.22 4.30
N VAL A 20 26.60 7.50 4.71
CA VAL A 20 26.36 7.14 6.12
C VAL A 20 26.88 5.73 6.33
N ALA A 21 27.97 5.61 7.09
CA ALA A 21 28.63 4.34 7.36
C ALA A 21 27.72 3.40 8.17
N PHE A 22 27.13 2.39 7.50
CA PHE A 22 26.44 1.29 8.15
C PHE A 22 27.48 0.38 8.82
N ARG A 23 27.51 0.36 10.16
CA ARG A 23 28.39 -0.52 10.94
C ARG A 23 27.79 -1.93 10.99
N PHE A 24 28.50 -2.89 10.40
CA PHE A 24 28.18 -4.31 10.53
C PHE A 24 29.46 -5.11 10.76
N ASN A 25 29.35 -6.21 11.51
CA ASN A 25 30.48 -7.11 11.69
C ASN A 25 30.73 -7.86 10.38
N GLN A 26 31.90 -7.65 9.76
CA GLN A 26 32.24 -8.27 8.49
C GLN A 26 32.50 -9.77 8.59
N ASN A 27 32.94 -10.28 9.75
CA ASN A 27 33.24 -11.70 9.96
C ASN A 27 32.56 -12.25 11.23
N PRO A 28 31.22 -12.36 11.25
CA PRO A 28 30.49 -12.90 12.38
C PRO A 28 30.69 -14.41 12.50
N LYS A 29 31.60 -14.83 13.39
CA LYS A 29 31.82 -16.25 13.74
C LYS A 29 30.71 -16.81 14.64
N MET A 30 30.32 -16.02 15.64
CA MET A 30 29.35 -16.42 16.65
C MET A 30 27.89 -16.20 16.19
N PRO A 31 26.94 -17.04 16.63
CA PRO A 31 25.51 -16.87 16.38
C PRO A 31 24.96 -15.47 16.67
N PHE A 32 25.31 -14.91 17.82
CA PHE A 32 24.80 -13.60 18.25
C PHE A 32 25.23 -12.47 17.31
N HIS A 33 26.48 -12.49 16.82
CA HIS A 33 26.96 -11.51 15.83
C HIS A 33 26.16 -11.57 14.52
N LYS A 34 25.72 -12.77 14.11
CA LYS A 34 24.88 -12.93 12.91
C LYS A 34 23.50 -12.32 13.15
N MET A 35 22.88 -12.59 14.30
CA MET A 35 21.58 -12.03 14.66
C MET A 35 21.61 -10.51 14.81
N GLU A 36 22.68 -9.98 15.40
CA GLU A 36 22.91 -8.53 15.56
C GLU A 36 23.02 -7.83 14.21
N ASN A 37 23.79 -8.38 13.27
CA ASN A 37 23.89 -7.83 11.91
C ASN A 37 22.53 -7.77 11.20
N ILE A 38 21.67 -8.77 11.38
CA ILE A 38 20.31 -8.78 10.82
C ILE A 38 19.47 -7.69 11.47
N SER A 39 19.52 -7.56 12.80
CA SER A 39 18.81 -6.51 13.53
C SER A 39 19.23 -5.10 13.09
N ASN A 40 20.53 -4.88 12.94
CA ASN A 40 21.08 -3.62 12.46
C ASN A 40 20.59 -3.30 11.05
N PHE A 41 20.54 -4.29 10.15
CA PHE A 41 19.98 -4.11 8.82
C PHE A 41 18.49 -3.72 8.87
N LEU A 42 17.69 -4.41 9.68
CA LEU A 42 16.26 -4.12 9.84
C LEU A 42 16.02 -2.68 10.35
N ASN A 43 16.80 -2.23 11.32
CA ASN A 43 16.73 -0.85 11.82
C ASN A 43 17.09 0.15 10.72
N ALA A 44 18.10 -0.16 9.91
CA ALA A 44 18.56 0.73 8.87
C ALA A 44 17.56 0.85 7.70
N ILE A 45 16.91 -0.24 7.27
CA ILE A 45 15.88 -0.17 6.22
C ILE A 45 14.61 0.56 6.70
N LYS A 46 14.26 0.47 7.99
CA LYS A 46 13.16 1.22 8.59
C LYS A 46 13.45 2.72 8.54
N LEU A 47 14.66 3.13 8.94
CA LEU A 47 15.13 4.51 8.80
C LEU A 47 15.19 4.95 7.33
N TYR A 48 15.49 4.03 6.43
CA TYR A 48 15.46 4.30 4.99
C TYR A 48 14.04 4.51 4.45
N GLY A 49 12.98 4.21 5.20
CA GLY A 49 11.59 4.43 4.81
C GLY A 49 10.89 3.21 4.22
N VAL A 50 11.44 2.01 4.41
CA VAL A 50 10.73 0.77 4.12
C VAL A 50 9.68 0.55 5.21
N PRO A 51 8.41 0.27 4.86
CA PRO A 51 7.35 0.11 5.86
C PRO A 51 7.57 -1.16 6.69
N GLU A 52 7.27 -1.09 7.99
CA GLU A 52 7.55 -2.18 8.94
C GLU A 52 6.80 -3.48 8.60
N ILE A 53 5.62 -3.38 7.99
CA ILE A 53 4.84 -4.55 7.55
C ILE A 53 5.57 -5.40 6.51
N SER A 54 6.46 -4.78 5.72
CA SER A 54 7.28 -5.47 4.74
C SER A 54 8.62 -5.95 5.31
N CYS A 55 8.91 -5.67 6.59
CA CYS A 55 10.11 -6.13 7.27
C CYS A 55 9.92 -7.54 7.82
N PHE A 56 10.99 -8.34 7.81
CA PHE A 56 11.02 -9.68 8.39
C PHE A 56 11.67 -9.66 9.79
N GLN A 57 11.58 -10.76 10.54
CA GLN A 57 12.20 -10.90 11.85
C GLN A 57 13.55 -11.61 11.77
N THR A 58 14.43 -11.38 12.75
CA THR A 58 15.76 -12.03 12.81
C THR A 58 15.68 -13.54 12.72
N VAL A 59 14.67 -14.15 13.36
CA VAL A 59 14.42 -15.60 13.36
C VAL A 59 14.08 -16.12 11.96
N ASP A 60 13.36 -15.34 11.15
CA ASP A 60 12.91 -15.76 9.81
C ASP A 60 14.10 -16.06 8.89
N LEU A 61 15.14 -15.22 8.96
CA LEU A 61 16.36 -15.39 8.18
C LEU A 61 17.36 -16.32 8.91
N TYR A 62 17.48 -16.23 10.25
CA TYR A 62 18.43 -17.03 11.04
C TYR A 62 18.15 -18.53 11.02
N GLU A 63 16.90 -18.90 11.25
CA GLU A 63 16.46 -20.30 11.29
C GLU A 63 15.84 -20.76 9.97
N ASN A 64 15.83 -19.88 8.96
CA ASN A 64 15.25 -20.14 7.64
C ASN A 64 13.76 -20.55 7.68
N LYS A 65 12.97 -19.95 8.57
CA LYS A 65 11.54 -20.27 8.74
C LYS A 65 10.66 -19.65 7.65
N GLN A 66 10.90 -18.38 7.32
CA GLN A 66 10.02 -17.59 6.45
C GLN A 66 10.81 -16.82 5.40
N PHE A 67 11.45 -17.55 4.48
CA PHE A 67 12.30 -16.95 3.44
C PHE A 67 11.54 -16.03 2.47
N TYR A 68 10.24 -16.30 2.24
CA TYR A 68 9.39 -15.47 1.38
C TYR A 68 9.33 -14.00 1.83
N LYS A 69 9.20 -13.74 3.14
CA LYS A 69 9.18 -12.37 3.68
C LYS A 69 10.47 -11.59 3.41
N ILE A 70 11.59 -12.30 3.28
CA ILE A 70 12.90 -11.70 2.99
C ILE A 70 12.92 -11.20 1.54
N ILE A 71 12.38 -12.00 0.61
CA ILE A 71 12.23 -11.61 -0.80
C ILE A 71 11.30 -10.39 -0.92
N GLU A 72 10.19 -10.40 -0.19
CA GLU A 72 9.24 -9.28 -0.16
C GLU A 72 9.88 -7.99 0.38
N CYS A 73 10.62 -8.09 1.49
CA CYS A 73 11.38 -6.98 2.06
C CYS A 73 12.41 -6.42 1.07
N LEU A 74 13.13 -7.27 0.35
CA LEU A 74 14.09 -6.85 -0.67
C LEU A 74 13.42 -6.15 -1.85
N ARG A 75 12.24 -6.62 -2.29
CA ARG A 75 11.44 -5.94 -3.32
C ARG A 75 10.97 -4.56 -2.86
N ALA A 76 10.50 -4.46 -1.62
CA ALA A 76 10.09 -3.18 -1.02
C ALA A 76 11.26 -2.20 -0.90
N LEU A 77 12.43 -2.68 -0.44
CA LEU A 77 13.66 -1.88 -0.38
C LEU A 77 14.08 -1.36 -1.76
N ALA A 78 14.03 -2.20 -2.79
CA ALA A 78 14.36 -1.80 -4.16
C ALA A 78 13.39 -0.73 -4.70
N ALA A 79 12.09 -0.86 -4.42
CA ALA A 79 11.07 0.11 -4.80
C ALA A 79 11.29 1.48 -4.11
N VAL A 80 11.61 1.47 -2.81
CA VAL A 80 11.92 2.69 -2.05
C VAL A 80 13.23 3.32 -2.56
N ALA A 81 14.26 2.52 -2.82
CA ALA A 81 15.53 3.01 -3.35
C ALA A 81 15.37 3.64 -4.75
N GLN A 82 14.50 3.08 -5.59
CA GLN A 82 14.15 3.66 -6.88
C GLN A 82 13.38 4.98 -6.72
N SER A 83 12.46 5.07 -5.77
CA SER A 83 11.73 6.32 -5.48
C SER A 83 12.63 7.46 -5.02
N LYS A 84 13.74 7.12 -4.35
CA LYS A 84 14.77 8.06 -3.87
C LYS A 84 15.89 8.32 -4.89
N SER A 85 15.74 7.82 -6.12
CA SER A 85 16.72 8.01 -7.21
C SER A 85 18.15 7.59 -6.84
N ALA A 86 18.32 6.46 -6.13
CA ALA A 86 19.65 5.96 -5.81
C ALA A 86 20.47 5.68 -7.09
N PRO A 87 21.79 5.96 -7.11
CA PRO A 87 22.65 5.86 -8.31
C PRO A 87 23.07 4.41 -8.60
N ILE A 88 22.07 3.55 -8.84
CA ILE A 88 22.21 2.11 -9.03
C ILE A 88 21.28 1.70 -10.19
N PRO A 89 21.75 0.88 -11.15
CA PRO A 89 20.87 0.32 -12.16
C PRO A 89 19.84 -0.61 -11.49
N PHE A 90 18.56 -0.33 -11.71
CA PHE A 90 17.46 -1.15 -11.19
C PHE A 90 17.02 -2.19 -12.23
N PRO A 91 16.85 -3.47 -11.85
CA PRO A 91 16.27 -4.47 -12.74
C PRO A 91 14.80 -4.21 -13.08
N ASN A 92 14.33 -4.72 -14.22
CA ASN A 92 12.95 -4.55 -14.69
C ASN A 92 11.86 -5.13 -13.78
N TRP A 93 12.20 -6.08 -12.89
CA TRP A 93 11.24 -6.67 -11.95
C TRP A 93 10.94 -5.78 -10.75
N VAL A 94 11.68 -4.69 -10.56
CA VAL A 94 11.45 -3.73 -9.47
C VAL A 94 10.21 -2.90 -9.79
N VAL A 95 9.23 -2.95 -8.88
CA VAL A 95 7.99 -2.20 -9.04
C VAL A 95 8.22 -0.74 -8.63
N LYS A 96 7.95 0.18 -9.54
CA LYS A 96 8.01 1.62 -9.26
C LYS A 96 6.86 2.03 -8.36
N ILE A 97 7.18 2.72 -7.26
CA ILE A 97 6.16 3.30 -6.37
C ILE A 97 5.40 4.38 -7.14
N SER A 98 4.06 4.32 -7.11
CA SER A 98 3.21 5.31 -7.76
C SER A 98 3.42 6.69 -7.12
N GLN A 99 3.68 7.69 -7.95
CA GLN A 99 3.79 9.09 -7.53
C GLN A 99 2.53 9.82 -7.94
N LYS A 100 1.98 10.64 -7.04
CA LYS A 100 0.82 11.50 -7.36
C LYS A 100 1.25 12.50 -8.41
N GLN A 101 0.79 12.30 -9.65
CA GLN A 101 0.90 13.30 -10.69
C GLN A 101 -0.34 14.20 -10.62
N LYS A 102 -0.19 15.40 -10.04
CA LYS A 102 -1.25 16.41 -10.12
C LYS A 102 -1.32 16.86 -11.57
N ARG A 103 -2.48 16.66 -12.21
CA ARG A 103 -2.70 17.19 -13.57
C ARG A 103 -3.21 18.61 -13.44
N GLU A 104 -2.43 19.55 -13.94
CA GLU A 104 -2.84 20.93 -14.06
C GLU A 104 -3.50 21.12 -15.42
N PHE A 105 -4.70 21.70 -15.41
CA PHE A 105 -5.46 22.02 -16.60
C PHE A 105 -5.37 23.53 -16.84
N THR A 106 -5.46 23.92 -18.11
CA THR A 106 -5.53 25.35 -18.46
C THR A 106 -6.84 25.95 -17.97
N ASN A 107 -6.85 27.26 -17.66
CA ASN A 107 -8.04 27.96 -17.20
C ASN A 107 -9.20 27.86 -18.21
N GLU A 108 -8.90 27.84 -19.51
CA GLU A 108 -9.89 27.66 -20.58
C GLU A 108 -10.54 26.27 -20.53
N GLN A 109 -9.76 25.22 -20.29
CA GLN A 109 -10.26 23.85 -20.13
C GLN A 109 -11.14 23.71 -18.88
N ILE A 110 -10.74 24.35 -17.77
CA ILE A 110 -11.55 24.35 -16.53
C ILE A 110 -12.89 25.04 -16.79
N LYS A 111 -12.88 26.23 -17.40
CA LYS A 111 -14.07 27.01 -17.73
C LYS A 111 -14.99 26.30 -18.73
N GLY A 112 -14.42 25.60 -19.72
CA GLY A 112 -15.19 24.75 -20.65
C GLY A 112 -15.86 23.57 -19.95
N GLY A 113 -15.27 23.06 -18.87
CA GLY A 113 -15.86 22.02 -18.02
C GLY A 113 -17.05 22.51 -17.18
N GLU A 114 -17.10 23.79 -16.81
CA GLU A 114 -18.23 24.38 -16.06
C GLU A 114 -19.53 24.40 -16.87
N ALA A 115 -19.43 24.45 -18.21
CA ALA A 115 -20.58 24.36 -19.11
C ALA A 115 -21.20 22.95 -19.15
N VAL A 116 -20.48 21.92 -18.69
CA VAL A 116 -20.96 20.54 -18.64
C VAL A 116 -21.73 20.34 -17.33
N ILE A 117 -23.06 20.24 -17.40
CA ILE A 117 -23.92 20.01 -16.23
C ILE A 117 -23.66 18.60 -15.65
N PRO A 118 -23.08 18.46 -14.45
CA PRO A 118 -22.75 17.15 -13.87
C PRO A 118 -24.00 16.34 -13.47
N LEU A 119 -25.14 17.03 -13.26
CA LEU A 119 -26.37 16.44 -12.74
C LEU A 119 -27.04 15.43 -13.68
N GLN A 120 -26.87 15.55 -15.01
CA GLN A 120 -27.42 14.58 -15.95
C GLN A 120 -26.65 13.25 -15.98
N TYR A 121 -25.45 13.21 -15.39
CA TYR A 121 -24.61 12.01 -15.31
C TYR A 121 -24.80 11.20 -14.01
N GLY A 122 -25.81 11.55 -13.21
CA GLY A 122 -26.16 10.84 -11.97
C GLY A 122 -25.41 11.39 -10.75
N THR A 123 -26.15 12.03 -9.84
CA THR A 123 -25.65 12.41 -8.52
C THR A 123 -26.12 11.42 -7.47
N ASN A 124 -25.19 10.82 -6.73
CA ASN A 124 -25.51 9.93 -5.60
C ASN A 124 -25.96 10.72 -4.35
N LYS A 125 -25.90 12.06 -4.38
CA LYS A 125 -26.18 12.90 -3.21
C LYS A 125 -27.68 13.08 -2.92
N CYS A 126 -28.55 12.80 -3.89
CA CYS A 126 -30.01 12.89 -3.74
C CYS A 126 -30.70 11.51 -3.68
N ALA A 127 -29.98 10.41 -3.92
CA ALA A 127 -30.50 9.05 -3.84
C ALA A 127 -30.38 8.51 -2.40
N SER A 128 -31.10 9.12 -1.45
CA SER A 128 -31.27 8.51 -0.13
C SER A 128 -32.41 7.50 -0.18
N GLN A 129 -32.17 6.27 0.28
CA GLN A 129 -33.21 5.24 0.41
C GLN A 129 -34.24 5.56 1.52
N LYS A 130 -34.05 6.65 2.27
CA LYS A 130 -35.04 7.11 3.26
C LYS A 130 -36.36 7.46 2.56
N GLY A 131 -37.38 6.65 2.79
CA GLY A 131 -38.73 6.84 2.26
C GLY A 131 -39.08 5.97 1.03
N MET A 132 -38.14 5.19 0.50
CA MET A 132 -38.44 4.20 -0.54
C MET A 132 -38.95 2.91 0.10
N THR A 133 -40.01 2.32 -0.45
CA THR A 133 -40.49 1.01 -0.01
C THR A 133 -39.42 -0.06 -0.35
N PRO A 134 -39.05 -0.93 0.60
CA PRO A 134 -38.13 -2.02 0.32
C PRO A 134 -38.64 -2.92 -0.82
N TYR A 135 -37.73 -3.41 -1.66
CA TYR A 135 -38.06 -4.42 -2.65
C TYR A 135 -38.63 -5.66 -1.93
N GLY A 136 -39.85 -6.05 -2.28
CA GLY A 136 -40.54 -7.18 -1.66
C GLY A 136 -41.67 -6.81 -0.70
N LEU A 137 -41.94 -5.52 -0.44
CA LEU A 137 -43.11 -5.12 0.33
C LEU A 137 -44.40 -5.40 -0.47
N SER A 138 -45.35 -6.11 0.13
CA SER A 138 -46.66 -6.38 -0.48
C SER A 138 -47.43 -5.07 -0.71
N ARG A 139 -48.11 -4.96 -1.85
CA ARG A 139 -48.98 -3.80 -2.15
C ARG A 139 -50.07 -3.70 -1.07
N GLN A 140 -50.23 -2.53 -0.44
CA GLN A 140 -51.38 -2.27 0.42
C GLN A 140 -52.65 -2.25 -0.45
N ILE A 141 -53.39 -3.34 -0.45
CA ILE A 141 -54.74 -3.39 -1.03
C ILE A 141 -55.66 -2.78 0.04
N LYS A 142 -56.17 -1.57 -0.19
CA LYS A 142 -57.25 -1.05 0.64
C LYS A 142 -58.48 -1.95 0.41
N GLN A 143 -58.98 -2.60 1.46
CA GLN A 143 -60.32 -3.17 1.41
C GLN A 143 -61.27 -1.98 1.22
N SER A 144 -61.99 -1.94 0.10
CA SER A 144 -63.09 -0.99 -0.05
C SER A 144 -64.13 -1.29 1.03
N ASP A 145 -64.61 -0.26 1.74
CA ASP A 145 -65.53 -0.31 2.89
C ASP A 145 -66.94 -0.88 2.57
N ALA A 146 -67.08 -1.74 1.56
CA ALA A 146 -68.35 -2.25 1.06
C ALA A 146 -68.86 -3.53 1.75
N LEU A 147 -68.21 -4.03 2.81
CA LEU A 147 -68.58 -5.30 3.46
C LEU A 147 -68.77 -5.23 4.98
N LEU A 148 -69.15 -4.09 5.54
CA LEU A 148 -69.41 -3.97 6.99
C LEU A 148 -70.76 -3.35 7.35
N ASN A 149 -71.83 -3.49 6.55
CA ASN A 149 -73.21 -3.28 7.04
C ASN A 149 -74.26 -3.93 6.11
N ASN A 150 -74.53 -5.22 6.26
CA ASN A 150 -75.84 -5.80 5.97
C ASN A 150 -76.20 -6.68 7.18
N ASN A 151 -77.04 -6.14 8.06
CA ASN A 151 -77.84 -6.91 9.00
C ASN A 151 -79.27 -6.93 8.46
N PHE A 152 -79.88 -8.12 8.55
CA PHE A 152 -81.19 -8.60 8.03
C PHE A 152 -81.15 -9.29 6.67
#